data_AF-A0A7W1J4J0-F1
#
_entry.id   AF-A0A7W1J4J0-F1
#
_cell.length_a   1.000
_cell.length_b   1.000
_cell.length_c   1.000
_cell.angle_alpha   90.00
_cell.angle_beta   90.00
_cell.angle_gamma   90.00
#
_symmetry.space_group_name_H-M   'P 1'
#
loop_
_entity.id
_entity.type
_entity.pdbx_description
1 polymer ?
#
loop_
_entity_poly.entity_id
_entity_poly.type
_entity_poly.pdbx_seq_one_letter_code
_entity_poly.pdbx_strand_id
1 'polypeptide(L)'
;MTDDANTELTTEELLSQARGNATAFVLTTIAYLKERGLAVEDFVDFFGHQFAPGWDELRSQPVVDIARAVSSNAVSVGCTLGSLSGDEAGAEVIITGWPEAEEISSVLGLEPNAGDAMWDSFHPIMERLGISYAWRREDGAVTLTYARESA
;
A
#
# COMPACT_ATOMS: atom_id res chain seq x y z
N MET A 1 -4.81 -46.45 14.72
CA MET A 1 -3.76 -45.42 14.52
C MET A 1 -4.33 -44.43 13.53
N THR A 2 -4.97 -43.39 14.05
CA THR A 2 -5.36 -42.22 13.27
C THR A 2 -4.10 -41.42 13.05
N ASP A 3 -3.79 -41.21 11.78
CA ASP A 3 -2.75 -40.32 11.30
C ASP A 3 -3.01 -38.93 11.91
N ASP A 4 -2.14 -38.45 12.78
CA ASP A 4 -2.07 -37.04 13.19
C ASP A 4 -1.58 -36.25 11.97
N ALA A 5 -2.42 -36.16 10.95
CA ALA A 5 -2.15 -35.39 9.76
C ALA A 5 -2.28 -33.90 10.12
N ASN A 6 -1.16 -33.34 10.57
CA ASN A 6 -0.71 -31.97 10.33
C ASN A 6 -1.78 -30.88 10.51
N THR A 7 -2.12 -30.58 11.76
CA THR A 7 -3.03 -29.49 12.15
C THR A 7 -2.34 -28.13 12.32
N GLU A 8 -1.04 -28.04 12.05
CA GLU A 8 -0.28 -26.79 12.15
C GLU A 8 -0.37 -25.99 10.85
N LEU A 9 -0.80 -24.72 10.96
CA LEU A 9 -0.79 -23.78 9.86
C LEU A 9 0.66 -23.47 9.45
N THR A 10 0.95 -23.60 8.17
CA THR A 10 2.25 -23.24 7.62
C THR A 10 2.43 -21.72 7.58
N THR A 11 3.68 -21.26 7.60
CA THR A 11 4.00 -19.84 7.41
C THR A 11 3.43 -19.29 6.10
N GLU A 12 3.43 -20.07 5.03
CA GLU A 12 2.91 -19.66 3.72
C GLU A 12 1.39 -19.45 3.76
N GLU A 13 0.65 -20.35 4.41
CA GLU A 13 -0.78 -20.21 4.62
C GLU A 13 -1.09 -18.96 5.48
N LEU A 14 -0.34 -18.76 6.57
CA LEU A 14 -0.52 -17.60 7.45
C LEU A 14 -0.24 -16.28 6.71
N LEU A 15 0.83 -16.22 5.90
CA LEU A 15 1.17 -15.02 5.12
C LEU A 15 0.12 -14.74 4.03
N SER A 16 -0.35 -15.78 3.34
CA SER A 16 -1.42 -15.66 2.35
C SER A 16 -2.71 -15.14 2.98
N GLN A 17 -3.11 -15.72 4.12
CA GLN A 17 -4.28 -15.30 4.86
C GLN A 17 -4.14 -13.88 5.42
N ALA A 18 -2.98 -13.54 5.99
CA ALA A 18 -2.71 -12.21 6.52
C ALA A 18 -2.78 -11.13 5.44
N ARG A 19 -2.24 -11.43 4.24
CA ARG A 19 -2.33 -10.54 3.07
C ARG A 19 -3.78 -10.27 2.68
N GLY A 20 -4.59 -11.33 2.52
CA GLY A 20 -6.01 -11.19 2.20
C GLY A 20 -6.79 -10.43 3.27
N ASN A 21 -6.51 -10.69 4.55
CA ASN A 21 -7.11 -9.96 5.66
C ASN A 21 -6.73 -8.47 5.64
N ALA A 22 -5.48 -8.14 5.36
CA ALA A 22 -5.02 -6.76 5.27
C ALA A 22 -5.74 -6.02 4.13
N THR A 23 -5.86 -6.63 2.95
CA THR A 23 -6.66 -6.09 1.84
C THR A 23 -8.11 -5.86 2.28
N ALA A 24 -8.73 -6.86 2.92
CA ALA A 24 -10.11 -6.79 3.37
C ALA A 24 -10.34 -5.66 4.39
N PHE A 25 -9.42 -5.45 5.33
CA PHE A 25 -9.49 -4.36 6.30
C PHE A 25 -9.45 -2.98 5.63
N VAL A 26 -8.55 -2.80 4.66
CA VAL A 26 -8.46 -1.55 3.89
C VAL A 26 -9.76 -1.29 3.13
N LEU A 27 -10.23 -2.26 2.33
CA LEU A 27 -11.42 -2.08 1.51
C LEU A 27 -12.69 -1.91 2.36
N THR A 28 -12.83 -2.66 3.44
CA THR A 28 -13.98 -2.54 4.34
C THR A 28 -14.00 -1.19 5.05
N THR A 29 -12.83 -0.63 5.39
CA THR A 29 -12.75 0.72 5.97
C THR A 29 -13.26 1.76 4.97
N ILE A 30 -12.85 1.67 3.70
CA ILE A 30 -13.32 2.56 2.63
C ILE A 30 -14.83 2.41 2.42
N ALA A 31 -15.33 1.18 2.36
CA ALA A 31 -16.76 0.91 2.24
C ALA A 31 -17.57 1.50 3.40
N TYR A 32 -17.09 1.30 4.64
CA TYR A 32 -17.72 1.86 5.84
C TYR A 32 -17.77 3.39 5.80
N LEU A 33 -16.68 4.06 5.45
CA LEU A 33 -16.64 5.52 5.36
C LEU A 33 -17.67 6.04 4.34
N LYS A 34 -17.72 5.41 3.16
CA LYS A 34 -18.69 5.74 2.11
C LYS A 34 -20.13 5.52 2.57
N GLU A 35 -20.43 4.39 3.22
CA GLU A 35 -21.76 4.10 3.76
C GLU A 35 -22.21 5.14 4.80
N ARG A 36 -21.27 5.70 5.56
CA ARG A 36 -21.52 6.76 6.55
C ARG A 36 -21.51 8.17 5.96
N GLY A 37 -21.26 8.34 4.67
CA GLY A 37 -21.12 9.66 4.03
C GLY A 37 -19.89 10.44 4.53
N LEU A 38 -18.85 9.73 4.97
CA LEU A 38 -17.56 10.31 5.38
C LEU A 38 -16.60 10.34 4.20
N ALA A 39 -15.75 11.37 4.15
CA ALA A 39 -14.71 11.47 3.13
C ALA A 39 -13.62 10.42 3.38
N VAL A 40 -13.26 9.67 2.33
CA VAL A 40 -12.19 8.67 2.40
C VAL A 40 -10.85 9.37 2.47
N GLU A 41 -10.74 10.50 1.78
CA GLU A 41 -9.57 11.37 1.69
C GLU A 41 -9.15 11.88 3.08
N ASP A 42 -10.11 12.29 3.92
CA ASP A 42 -9.84 12.74 5.29
C ASP A 42 -9.22 11.62 6.15
N PHE A 43 -9.72 10.39 6.00
CA PHE A 43 -9.17 9.23 6.70
C PHE A 43 -7.75 8.89 6.21
N VAL A 44 -7.54 8.91 4.89
CA VAL A 44 -6.24 8.62 4.28
C VAL A 44 -5.18 9.64 4.68
N ASP A 45 -5.52 10.92 4.65
CA ASP A 45 -4.65 12.01 5.08
C ASP A 45 -4.30 11.88 6.57
N PHE A 46 -5.32 11.64 7.41
CA PHE A 46 -5.12 11.37 8.83
C PHE A 46 -4.18 10.18 9.04
N PHE A 47 -4.42 9.06 8.36
CA PHE A 47 -3.61 7.86 8.45
C PHE A 47 -2.14 8.17 8.10
N GLY A 48 -1.90 8.81 6.96
CA GLY A 48 -0.55 9.17 6.52
C GLY A 48 0.20 10.03 7.55
N HIS A 49 -0.46 11.06 8.10
CA HIS A 49 0.12 11.91 9.13
C HIS A 49 0.46 11.16 10.42
N GLN A 50 -0.37 10.21 10.85
CA GLN A 50 -0.11 9.41 12.06
C GLN A 50 1.11 8.49 11.88
N PHE A 51 1.33 7.95 10.69
CA PHE A 51 2.42 7.02 10.43
C PHE A 51 3.72 7.68 9.97
N ALA A 52 3.68 8.91 9.45
CA ALA A 52 4.87 9.64 8.98
C ALA A 52 6.03 9.69 10.00
N PRO A 53 5.82 9.91 11.32
CA PRO A 53 6.92 9.85 12.30
C PRO A 53 7.69 8.53 12.32
N GLY A 54 7.03 7.40 12.04
CA GLY A 54 7.65 6.09 12.01
C GLY A 54 8.69 5.91 10.89
N TRP A 55 8.76 6.85 9.96
CA TRP A 55 9.68 6.81 8.82
C TRP A 55 10.92 7.70 9.00
N ASP A 56 11.05 8.43 10.12
CA ASP A 56 12.13 9.41 10.32
C ASP A 56 13.55 8.79 10.19
N GLU A 57 13.72 7.51 10.55
CA GLU A 57 14.99 6.79 10.39
C GLU A 57 15.43 6.63 8.92
N LEU A 58 14.49 6.74 7.98
CA LEU A 58 14.75 6.62 6.55
C LEU A 58 15.15 7.96 5.90
N ARG A 59 15.09 9.08 6.63
CA ARG A 59 15.35 10.43 6.08
C ARG A 59 16.71 10.56 5.39
N SER A 60 17.74 9.89 5.91
CA SER A 60 19.10 9.94 5.34
C SER A 60 19.39 8.83 4.33
N GLN A 61 18.43 7.96 4.05
CA GLN A 61 18.62 6.83 3.14
C GLN A 61 18.48 7.28 1.68
N PRO A 62 19.06 6.51 0.73
CA PRO A 62 18.75 6.64 -0.69
C PRO A 62 17.25 6.58 -0.96
N VAL A 63 16.76 7.36 -1.93
CA VAL A 63 15.33 7.36 -2.29
C VAL A 63 14.85 5.99 -2.74
N VAL A 64 15.69 5.19 -3.40
CA VAL A 64 15.38 3.80 -3.77
C VAL A 64 15.08 2.89 -2.57
N ASP A 65 15.70 3.12 -1.41
CA ASP A 65 15.46 2.32 -0.21
C ASP A 65 14.12 2.71 0.46
N ILE A 66 13.74 3.99 0.36
CA ILE A 66 12.43 4.48 0.80
C ILE A 66 11.32 3.91 -0.10
N ALA A 67 11.54 3.95 -1.42
CA ALA A 67 10.63 3.35 -2.39
C ALA A 67 10.49 1.83 -2.19
N ARG A 68 11.57 1.15 -1.80
CA ARG A 68 11.54 -0.25 -1.39
C ARG A 68 10.64 -0.47 -0.18
N ALA A 69 10.75 0.36 0.86
CA ALA A 69 9.88 0.25 2.04
C ALA A 69 8.39 0.45 1.67
N VAL A 70 8.06 1.42 0.80
CA VAL A 70 6.69 1.62 0.30
C VAL A 70 6.21 0.39 -0.47
N SER A 71 7.03 -0.14 -1.37
CA SER A 71 6.68 -1.35 -2.14
C SER A 71 6.49 -2.58 -1.24
N SER A 72 7.24 -2.68 -0.14
CA SER A 72 7.08 -3.76 0.84
C SER A 72 5.73 -3.69 1.55
N ASN A 73 5.26 -2.49 1.91
CA ASN A 73 3.93 -2.29 2.45
C ASN A 73 2.83 -2.62 1.43
N ALA A 74 3.00 -2.22 0.17
CA ALA A 74 2.04 -2.56 -0.87
C ALA A 74 1.91 -4.10 -1.03
N VAL A 75 3.03 -4.81 -1.12
CA VAL A 75 3.06 -6.27 -1.28
C VAL A 75 2.54 -7.02 -0.05
N SER A 76 2.75 -6.48 1.15
CA SER A 76 2.21 -7.09 2.37
C SER A 76 0.68 -6.99 2.47
N VAL A 77 0.06 -6.02 1.75
CA VAL A 77 -1.38 -5.75 1.76
C VAL A 77 -2.10 -6.29 0.51
N GLY A 78 -1.44 -7.10 -0.33
CA GLY A 78 -2.13 -7.77 -1.44
C GLY A 78 -1.57 -7.44 -2.81
N CYS A 79 -0.71 -6.43 -2.93
CA CYS A 79 -0.20 -6.04 -4.23
C CYS A 79 0.92 -6.97 -4.72
N THR A 80 1.26 -6.84 -5.99
CA THR A 80 2.45 -7.42 -6.61
C THR A 80 3.42 -6.32 -7.02
N LEU A 81 4.71 -6.50 -6.72
CA LEU A 81 5.76 -5.62 -7.21
C LEU A 81 6.09 -5.98 -8.66
N GLY A 82 5.78 -5.07 -9.59
CA GLY A 82 6.16 -5.20 -10.99
C GLY A 82 7.63 -4.81 -11.22
N SER A 83 8.02 -3.61 -10.78
CA SER A 83 9.41 -3.14 -10.86
C SER A 83 9.72 -2.11 -9.77
N LEU A 84 11.00 -2.00 -9.44
CA LEU A 84 11.58 -0.94 -8.62
C LEU A 84 12.91 -0.54 -9.27
N SER A 85 13.05 0.73 -9.63
CA SER A 85 14.30 1.30 -10.13
C SER A 85 14.55 2.67 -9.50
N GLY A 86 15.81 3.07 -9.35
CA GLY A 86 16.15 4.33 -8.69
C GLY A 86 17.54 4.34 -8.08
N ASP A 87 17.85 5.45 -7.44
CA ASP A 87 19.13 5.75 -6.80
C ASP A 87 18.96 6.62 -5.54
N GLU A 88 19.98 7.41 -5.20
CA GLU A 88 19.98 8.31 -4.05
C GLU A 88 18.98 9.46 -4.16
N ALA A 89 18.67 9.93 -5.38
CA ALA A 89 17.92 11.14 -5.63
C ALA A 89 16.50 10.87 -6.14
N GLY A 90 16.26 9.74 -6.81
CA GLY A 90 14.94 9.43 -7.35
C GLY A 90 14.65 7.94 -7.44
N ALA A 91 13.37 7.59 -7.51
CA ALA A 91 12.95 6.23 -7.75
C ALA A 91 11.60 6.17 -8.47
N GLU A 92 11.36 5.04 -9.13
CA GLU A 92 10.09 4.66 -9.72
C GLU A 92 9.74 3.24 -9.29
N VAL A 93 8.48 3.03 -8.90
CA VAL A 93 7.93 1.72 -8.54
C VAL A 93 6.69 1.47 -9.39
N ILE A 94 6.60 0.26 -9.95
CA ILE A 94 5.38 -0.23 -10.58
C ILE A 94 4.76 -1.29 -9.68
N ILE A 95 3.52 -1.05 -9.24
CA ILE A 95 2.72 -1.97 -8.46
C ILE A 95 1.54 -2.46 -9.31
N THR A 96 1.24 -3.75 -9.23
CA THR A 96 0.08 -4.38 -9.87
C THR A 96 -0.73 -5.17 -8.85
N GLY A 97 -1.88 -5.70 -9.27
CA GLY A 97 -2.73 -6.50 -8.37
C GLY A 97 -3.36 -5.69 -7.24
N TRP A 98 -3.55 -4.38 -7.42
CA TRP A 98 -4.31 -3.56 -6.48
C TRP A 98 -5.61 -3.07 -7.10
N PRO A 99 -6.77 -3.36 -6.50
CA PRO A 99 -7.01 -4.50 -5.59
C PRO A 99 -7.15 -5.81 -6.41
N GLU A 100 -6.37 -6.85 -6.11
CA GLU A 100 -6.55 -8.21 -6.68
C GLU A 100 -7.87 -8.85 -6.20
N ALA A 101 -8.44 -8.31 -5.14
CA ALA A 101 -9.68 -8.77 -4.54
C ALA A 101 -10.92 -8.17 -5.22
N GLU A 102 -11.09 -8.40 -6.54
CA GLU A 102 -12.32 -8.06 -7.26
C GLU A 102 -13.56 -8.63 -6.55
N GLU A 103 -13.44 -9.82 -5.98
CA GLU A 103 -14.49 -10.46 -5.18
C GLU A 103 -14.84 -9.64 -3.92
N ILE A 104 -13.84 -9.12 -3.20
CA ILE A 104 -14.07 -8.31 -1.99
C ILE A 104 -14.67 -6.96 -2.36
N SER A 105 -14.12 -6.28 -3.37
CA SER A 105 -14.66 -4.99 -3.85
C SER A 105 -16.12 -5.15 -4.31
N SER A 106 -16.43 -6.22 -5.03
CA SER A 106 -17.79 -6.55 -5.49
C SER A 106 -18.75 -6.81 -4.32
N VAL A 107 -18.34 -7.62 -3.33
CA VAL A 107 -19.14 -7.88 -2.11
C VAL A 107 -19.41 -6.61 -1.32
N LEU A 108 -18.47 -5.67 -1.30
CA LEU A 108 -18.58 -4.39 -0.60
C LEU A 108 -19.28 -3.29 -1.44
N GLY A 109 -19.64 -3.56 -2.70
CA GLY A 109 -20.23 -2.56 -3.59
C GLY A 109 -19.29 -1.39 -3.91
N LEU A 110 -17.97 -1.63 -3.89
CA LEU A 110 -16.96 -0.63 -4.21
C LEU A 110 -16.66 -0.61 -5.70
N GLU A 111 -16.45 0.60 -6.23
CA GLU A 111 -15.85 0.78 -7.56
C GLU A 111 -14.47 0.09 -7.63
N PRO A 112 -14.05 -0.43 -8.80
CA PRO A 112 -12.83 -1.22 -8.94
C PRO A 112 -11.57 -0.56 -8.38
N ASN A 113 -11.48 0.77 -8.46
CA ASN A 113 -10.32 1.55 -8.03
C ASN A 113 -10.56 2.32 -6.72
N ALA A 114 -11.62 2.00 -5.95
CA ALA A 114 -11.91 2.71 -4.70
C ALA A 114 -10.75 2.66 -3.69
N GLY A 115 -9.95 1.58 -3.74
CA GLY A 115 -8.76 1.41 -2.90
C GLY A 115 -7.59 2.33 -3.27
N ASP A 116 -7.61 2.99 -4.43
CA ASP A 116 -6.49 3.83 -4.87
C ASP A 116 -6.26 5.05 -3.99
N ALA A 117 -7.29 5.52 -3.28
CA ALA A 117 -7.14 6.60 -2.32
C ALA A 117 -6.04 6.31 -1.30
N MET A 118 -5.76 5.04 -0.96
CA MET A 118 -4.69 4.70 -0.02
C MET A 118 -3.29 5.08 -0.52
N TRP A 119 -3.06 5.22 -1.82
CA TRP A 119 -1.78 5.72 -2.35
C TRP A 119 -1.51 7.15 -1.90
N ASP A 120 -2.55 7.92 -1.59
CA ASP A 120 -2.40 9.28 -1.10
C ASP A 120 -1.88 9.34 0.34
N SER A 121 -1.99 8.25 1.12
CA SER A 121 -1.46 8.19 2.48
C SER A 121 0.07 8.35 2.55
N PHE A 122 0.76 8.11 1.43
CA PHE A 122 2.20 8.33 1.33
C PHE A 122 2.58 9.81 1.16
N HIS A 123 1.68 10.71 0.73
CA HIS A 123 2.00 12.13 0.60
C HIS A 123 2.58 12.76 1.88
N PRO A 124 1.89 12.72 3.05
CA PRO A 124 2.42 13.31 4.27
C PRO A 124 3.69 12.60 4.78
N ILE A 125 3.87 11.31 4.44
CA ILE A 125 5.08 10.56 4.76
C ILE A 125 6.25 11.11 3.94
N MET A 126 6.08 11.25 2.63
CA MET A 126 7.14 11.72 1.72
C MET A 126 7.46 13.19 1.93
N GLU A 127 6.44 14.03 2.18
CA GLU A 127 6.62 15.43 2.57
C GLU A 127 7.50 15.55 3.82
N ARG A 128 7.22 14.76 4.86
CA ARG A 128 8.03 14.74 6.08
C ARG A 128 9.48 14.37 5.80
N LEU A 129 9.73 13.48 4.83
CA LEU A 129 11.07 13.04 4.42
C LEU A 129 11.75 14.03 3.44
N GLY A 130 11.07 15.08 2.99
CA GLY A 130 11.60 16.02 1.99
C GLY A 130 11.68 15.41 0.59
N ILE A 131 10.72 14.54 0.24
CA ILE A 131 10.65 13.83 -1.03
C ILE A 131 9.35 14.21 -1.73
N SER A 132 9.46 14.70 -2.96
CA SER A 132 8.33 14.82 -3.87
C SER A 132 7.83 13.42 -4.23
N TYR A 133 6.53 13.22 -4.12
CA TYR A 133 5.86 11.97 -4.42
C TYR A 133 4.66 12.23 -5.32
N ALA A 134 4.48 11.33 -6.28
CA ALA A 134 3.30 11.30 -7.13
C ALA A 134 2.98 9.85 -7.47
N TRP A 135 1.71 9.59 -7.79
CA TRP A 135 1.31 8.31 -8.33
C TRP A 135 0.31 8.50 -9.48
N ARG A 136 0.24 7.50 -10.35
CA ARG A 136 -0.77 7.40 -11.41
C ARG A 136 -1.14 5.96 -11.66
N ARG A 137 -2.37 5.73 -12.14
CA ARG A 137 -2.82 4.43 -12.63
C ARG A 137 -2.91 4.41 -14.15
N GLU A 138 -2.28 3.43 -14.78
CA GLU A 138 -2.33 3.18 -16.22
C GLU A 138 -2.41 1.66 -16.46
N ASP A 139 -3.32 1.20 -17.32
CA ASP A 139 -3.47 -0.21 -17.73
C ASP A 139 -3.48 -1.24 -16.57
N GLY A 140 -4.12 -0.89 -15.45
CA GLY A 140 -4.23 -1.76 -14.27
C GLY A 140 -2.99 -1.78 -13.35
N ALA A 141 -1.95 -1.02 -13.69
CA ALA A 141 -0.77 -0.82 -12.86
C ALA A 141 -0.77 0.58 -12.22
N VAL A 142 -0.14 0.69 -11.05
CA VAL A 142 0.10 1.94 -10.35
C VAL A 142 1.58 2.25 -10.41
N THR A 143 1.94 3.38 -11.02
CA THR A 143 3.29 3.91 -11.01
C THR A 143 3.42 4.91 -9.88
N LEU A 144 4.39 4.69 -8.99
CA LEU A 144 4.77 5.60 -7.91
C LEU A 144 6.11 6.23 -8.28
N THR A 145 6.20 7.56 -8.21
CA THR A 145 7.41 8.30 -8.56
C THR A 145 7.87 9.13 -7.37
N TYR A 146 9.18 9.09 -7.10
CA TYR A 146 9.81 9.75 -5.97
C TYR A 146 10.98 10.59 -6.46
N ALA A 147 11.11 11.81 -5.93
CA ALA A 147 12.25 12.68 -6.21
C ALA A 147 12.61 13.49 -4.97
N ARG A 148 13.87 13.46 -4.56
CA ARG A 148 14.41 14.37 -3.56
C ARG A 148 14.77 15.68 -4.26
N GLU A 149 14.25 16.80 -3.77
CA GLU A 149 14.67 18.10 -4.29
C GLU A 149 16.17 18.27 -4.04
N SER A 150 16.91 18.67 -5.07
CA SER A 150 18.32 18.99 -4.93
C SER A 150 18.44 20.30 -4.15
N ALA A 151 19.15 20.26 -3.02
CA ALA A 151 19.45 21.44 -2.20
C ALA A 151 20.28 22.48 -2.96
#